data_AF-A0A316QTL0-F1
#
_entry.id   AF-A0A316QTL0-F1
#
_cell.length_a   1.000
_cell.length_b   1.000
_cell.length_c   1.000
_cell.angle_alpha   90.00
_cell.angle_beta   90.00
_cell.angle_gamma   90.00
#
_symmetry.space_group_name_H-M   'P 1'
#
loop_
_entity.id
_entity.type
_entity.pdbx_description
1 polymer ?
#
loop_
_entity_poly.entity_id
_entity_poly.type
_entity_poly.pdbx_seq_one_letter_code
_entity_poly.pdbx_strand_id
1 'polypeptide(L)' 'MRELKSYIFRNYGYKLTDEELELLINWYASNEYKLDEDNLNDEVLGFLVKTFPDKDVVLLEDDSSNITYLLALLKKATEK' A
#
# COMPACT_ATOMS: atom_id res chain seq x y z
N MET A 1 2.37 10.85 -3.91
CA MET A 1 3.29 10.20 -2.96
C MET A 1 2.94 10.41 -1.48
N ARG A 2 2.90 11.65 -0.95
CA ARG A 2 2.61 11.91 0.48
C ARG A 2 1.25 11.35 0.95
N GLU A 3 0.24 11.38 0.09
CA GLU A 3 -1.10 10.83 0.35
C GLU A 3 -1.07 9.30 0.50
N LEU A 4 -0.47 8.59 -0.46
CA LEU A 4 -0.30 7.13 -0.39
C LEU A 4 0.47 6.71 0.86
N LYS A 5 1.58 7.39 1.17
CA LYS A 5 2.36 7.14 2.39
C LYS A 5 1.51 7.27 3.66
N SER A 6 0.67 8.30 3.72
CA SER A 6 -0.25 8.54 4.84
C SER A 6 -1.34 7.48 4.91
N TYR A 7 -1.88 7.06 3.76
CA TYR A 7 -2.85 5.99 3.68
C TYR A 7 -2.27 4.67 4.18
N ILE A 8 -1.07 4.30 3.73
CA ILE A 8 -0.41 3.05 4.14
C ILE A 8 -0.17 3.04 5.65
N PHE A 9 0.30 4.15 6.20
CA PHE A 9 0.48 4.26 7.64
C PHE A 9 -0.84 4.16 8.39
N ARG A 10 -1.90 4.84 7.94
CA ARG A 10 -3.19 4.85 8.62
C ARG A 10 -3.91 3.50 8.61
N ASN A 11 -3.89 2.81 7.48
CA ASN A 11 -4.69 1.61 7.26
C ASN A 11 -3.93 0.31 7.56
N TYR A 12 -2.59 0.32 7.47
CA TYR A 12 -1.78 -0.88 7.71
C TYR A 12 -0.76 -0.71 8.85
N GLY A 13 -0.58 0.49 9.40
CA GLY A 13 0.38 0.73 10.47
C GLY A 13 1.84 0.81 10.03
N TYR A 14 2.13 0.69 8.74
CA TYR A 14 3.49 0.69 8.20
C TYR A 14 4.01 2.11 7.97
N LYS A 15 5.03 2.51 8.72
CA LYS A 15 5.74 3.77 8.48
C LYS A 15 6.82 3.58 7.42
N LEU A 16 6.45 3.64 6.15
CA LEU A 16 7.39 3.50 5.03
C LEU A 16 8.30 4.73 4.87
N THR A 17 9.51 4.53 4.39
CA THR A 17 10.37 5.56 3.79
C THR A 17 9.91 5.81 2.35
N ASP A 18 10.49 6.81 1.66
CA ASP A 18 10.14 7.08 0.26
C ASP A 18 10.62 5.95 -0.66
N GLU A 19 11.80 5.38 -0.41
CA GLU A 19 12.35 4.23 -1.16
C GLU A 19 11.47 2.99 -1.02
N GLU A 20 10.99 2.69 0.20
CA GLU A 20 10.09 1.55 0.43
C GLU A 20 8.70 1.76 -0.15
N LEU A 21 8.24 3.01 -0.20
CA LEU A 21 7.00 3.37 -0.89
C LEU A 21 7.15 3.15 -2.40
N GLU A 22 8.31 3.47 -2.97
CA GLU A 22 8.59 3.16 -4.38
C GLU A 22 8.61 1.66 -4.64
N LEU A 23 9.09 0.83 -3.72
CA LEU A 23 9.00 -0.63 -3.86
C LEU A 23 7.54 -1.11 -3.96
N LEU A 24 6.64 -0.55 -3.16
CA LEU A 24 5.20 -0.84 -3.25
C LEU A 24 4.61 -0.40 -4.60
N ILE A 25 4.94 0.81 -5.05
CA ILE A 25 4.46 1.35 -6.34
C ILE A 25 4.96 0.49 -7.50
N ASN A 26 6.24 0.11 -7.50
CA ASN A 26 6.83 -0.73 -8.53
C ASN A 26 6.27 -2.14 -8.53
N TRP A 27 6.01 -2.70 -7.34
CA TRP A 27 5.31 -3.98 -7.20
C TRP A 27 3.91 -3.90 -7.79
N TYR A 28 3.14 -2.86 -7.47
CA TYR A 28 1.80 -2.66 -8.02
C TYR A 28 1.84 -2.53 -9.55
N ALA A 29 2.69 -1.65 -10.10
CA ALA A 29 2.87 -1.52 -11.55
C ALA A 29 3.24 -2.83 -12.26
N SER A 30 4.05 -3.68 -11.62
CA SER A 30 4.48 -4.96 -12.19
C SER A 30 3.40 -6.05 -12.13
N ASN A 31 2.40 -5.89 -11.28
CA ASN A 31 1.37 -6.89 -11.02
C ASN A 31 -0.06 -6.41 -11.33
N GLU A 32 -0.25 -5.14 -11.73
CA GLU A 32 -1.56 -4.50 -11.92
C GLU A 32 -2.56 -5.38 -12.70
N TYR A 33 -2.13 -6.00 -13.80
CA TYR A 33 -2.98 -6.87 -14.64
C TYR A 33 -3.39 -8.21 -14.00
N LYS A 34 -2.76 -8.60 -12.89
CA LYS A 34 -2.99 -9.85 -12.17
C LYS A 34 -3.63 -9.65 -10.80
N LEU A 35 -3.60 -8.41 -10.29
CA LEU A 35 -4.17 -8.09 -8.99
C LEU A 35 -5.69 -8.11 -9.07
N ASP A 36 -6.29 -8.73 -8.08
CA ASP A 36 -7.73 -8.64 -7.86
C ASP A 36 -8.02 -7.29 -7.18
N GLU A 37 -8.63 -6.36 -7.92
CA GLU A 37 -8.95 -5.03 -7.41
C GLU A 37 -9.90 -5.10 -6.20
N ASP A 38 -10.74 -6.12 -6.11
CA ASP A 38 -11.67 -6.32 -4.99
C ASP A 38 -10.96 -6.79 -3.71
N ASN A 39 -9.75 -7.35 -3.84
CA ASN A 39 -8.91 -7.83 -2.72
C ASN A 39 -7.59 -7.06 -2.59
N LEU A 40 -7.50 -5.87 -3.18
CA LEU A 40 -6.27 -5.08 -3.22
C LEU A 40 -5.68 -4.79 -1.82
N ASN A 41 -6.54 -4.61 -0.81
CA ASN A 41 -6.09 -4.39 0.56
C ASN A 41 -5.27 -5.58 1.10
N ASP A 42 -5.74 -6.80 0.86
CA ASP A 42 -5.07 -8.03 1.31
C ASP A 42 -3.78 -8.27 0.51
N GLU A 43 -3.79 -7.98 -0.79
CA GLU A 43 -2.59 -8.05 -1.64
C GLU A 43 -1.50 -7.06 -1.18
N VAL A 44 -1.89 -5.81 -0.88
CA VAL A 44 -0.97 -4.79 -0.36
C VAL A 44 -0.46 -5.17 1.02
N LEU A 45 -1.33 -5.64 1.92
CA LEU A 45 -0.91 -6.10 3.24
C LEU A 45 0.04 -7.30 3.14
N GLY A 46 -0.26 -8.26 2.26
CA GLY A 46 0.58 -9.42 1.99
C GLY A 46 1.95 -9.03 1.46
N PHE A 47 2.01 -8.06 0.54
CA PHE A 47 3.27 -7.47 0.09
C PHE A 47 4.06 -6.83 1.24
N LEU A 48 3.40 -6.02 2.09
CA LEU A 48 4.05 -5.31 3.20
C LEU A 48 4.63 -6.28 4.23
N VAL A 49 3.86 -7.28 4.65
CA VAL A 49 4.30 -8.31 5.62
C VAL A 49 5.46 -9.13 5.06
N LYS A 50 5.39 -9.50 3.78
CA LYS A 50 6.44 -10.31 3.13
C LYS A 50 7.73 -9.52 2.91
N THR A 51 7.61 -8.24 2.54
CA THR A 51 8.76 -7.40 2.15
C THR A 51 9.43 -6.75 3.35
N PHE A 52 8.65 -6.44 4.39
CA PHE A 52 9.12 -5.73 5.59
C PHE A 52 8.77 -6.50 6.88
N PRO A 53 9.22 -7.76 7.04
CA PRO A 53 8.83 -8.60 8.17
C PRO A 53 9.34 -8.08 9.52
N ASP A 54 10.47 -7.37 9.54
CA ASP A 54 11.10 -6.86 10.76
C ASP A 54 10.62 -5.45 11.14
N LYS A 55 9.62 -4.91 10.45
CA LYS A 55 9.20 -3.54 10.63
C LYS A 55 8.14 -3.41 11.72
N ASP A 56 8.31 -2.42 12.59
CA ASP A 56 7.31 -2.08 13.58
C ASP A 56 6.00 -1.65 12.91
N VAL A 57 4.92 -2.38 13.23
CA VAL A 57 3.57 -2.09 12.77
C VAL A 57 2.82 -1.39 13.90
N VAL A 58 2.36 -0.17 13.64
CA VAL A 58 1.54 0.58 14.58
C VAL A 58 0.07 0.24 14.32
N LEU A 59 -0.56 -0.49 15.23
CA LEU A 59 -2.01 -0.73 15.16
C LEU A 59 -2.75 0.58 15.41
N LEU A 60 -3.51 1.03 14.41
CA LEU A 60 -4.38 2.18 14.51
C LEU A 60 -5.83 1.68 14.52
N GLU A 61 -6.67 2.18 15.43
CA GLU A 61 -8.08 1.81 15.54
C GLU A 61 -8.96 2.39 14.41
N ASP A 62 -8.34 2.89 13.35
CA ASP A 62 -9.02 3.60 12.27
C ASP A 62 -9.35 2.62 11.14
N ASP A 63 -10.54 2.01 11.21
CA ASP A 63 -11.07 1.07 10.22
C ASP A 63 -11.64 1.80 8.97
N SER A 64 -10.91 2.82 8.51
CA SER A 64 -11.26 3.66 7.35
C SER A 64 -10.73 3.09 6.03
N SER A 65 -10.53 1.77 5.98
CA SER A 65 -9.96 1.12 4.81
C SER A 65 -10.91 1.23 3.61
N ASN A 66 -10.46 1.95 2.58
CA ASN A 66 -11.22 2.20 1.36
C ASN A 66 -10.41 1.74 0.16
N ILE A 67 -10.80 0.59 -0.40
CA ILE A 67 -10.12 -0.08 -1.51
C ILE A 67 -10.09 0.82 -2.76
N THR A 68 -11.22 1.45 -3.11
CA THR A 68 -11.29 2.36 -4.26
C THR A 68 -10.31 3.52 -4.13
N TYR A 69 -10.14 4.05 -2.92
CA TYR A 69 -9.19 5.13 -2.66
C TYR A 69 -7.73 4.67 -2.74
N LEU A 70 -7.41 3.48 -2.21
CA LEU A 70 -6.08 2.89 -2.37
C LEU A 70 -5.72 2.66 -3.84
N LEU A 71 -6.65 2.07 -4.60
CA LEU A 71 -6.49 1.83 -6.03
C LEU A 71 -6.21 3.13 -6.78
N ALA A 72 -6.99 4.18 -6.50
CA ALA A 72 -6.79 5.50 -7.11
C ALA A 72 -5.42 6.11 -6.77
N LEU A 73 -4.95 5.95 -5.53
CA LEU A 73 -3.64 6.44 -5.10
C LEU A 73 -2.49 5.69 -5.77
N LEU A 74 -2.63 4.38 -5.95
CA LEU A 74 -1.64 3.53 -6.62
C LEU A 74 -1.58 3.82 -8.12
N LYS A 75 -2.73 3.88 -8.82
CA LYS A 75 -2.80 4.26 -10.25
C LYS A 75 -2.19 5.64 -10.49
N LYS A 76 -2.55 6.64 -9.69
CA LYS A 76 -1.97 8.00 -9.78
C LYS A 76 -0.45 8.01 -9.52
N ALA A 77 0.08 7.05 -8.76
CA ALA A 77 1.51 6.95 -8.50
C ALA A 77 2.28 6.21 -9.60
N THR A 78 1.60 5.41 -10.42
CA THR A 78 2.20 4.68 -11.56
C THR A 78 2.04 5.41 -12.89
N GLU A 79 1.03 6.27 -13.03
CA GLU A 79 0.88 7.22 -14.14
C GLU A 79 1.97 8.31 -14.03
N LYS A 80 3.11 8.09 -14.71
CA LYS A 80 4.19 9.08 -14.85
C LYS A 80 3.87 10.18 -15.85
#